data_AF-A0A1Y4D864-F1
#
_entry.id   AF-A0A1Y4D864-F1
#
_cell.length_a   1.000
_cell.length_b   1.000
_cell.length_c   1.000
_cell.angle_alpha   90.00
_cell.angle_beta   90.00
_cell.angle_gamma   90.00
#
_symmetry.space_group_name_H-M   'P 1'
#
loop_
_entity.id
_entity.type
_entity.pdbx_description
1 polymer ?
#
loop_
_entity_poly.entity_id
_entity_poly.type
_entity_poly.pdbx_seq_one_letter_code
_entity_poly.pdbx_strand_id
1 'polypeptide(L)' 'MPITPTNKVREAAKYILEEKRERPNADLHTLIDEAGMRFNLTPIESDSLARLLAEEGSK' A
#
# COMPACT_ATOMS: atom_id res chain seq x y z
N MET A 1 -5.67 1.46 -22.83
CA MET A 1 -4.55 0.73 -22.19
C MET A 1 -5.01 0.29 -20.83
N PRO A 2 -4.91 -1.00 -20.44
CA PRO A 2 -5.17 -1.36 -19.06
C PRO A 2 -4.04 -0.79 -18.21
N ILE A 3 -4.42 0.02 -17.22
CA ILE A 3 -3.56 0.39 -16.10
C ILE A 3 -3.38 -0.85 -15.23
N THR A 4 -2.55 -1.79 -15.69
CA THR A 4 -2.16 -2.92 -14.84
C THR A 4 -1.39 -2.33 -13.66
N PRO A 5 -1.81 -2.51 -12.40
CA PRO A 5 -1.02 -2.06 -11.28
C PRO A 5 0.36 -2.70 -11.43
N THR A 6 1.36 -1.85 -11.62
CA THR A 6 2.76 -2.23 -11.74
C THR A 6 3.12 -3.08 -10.52
N ASN A 7 4.03 -4.06 -10.67
CA ASN A 7 4.40 -5.00 -9.59
C ASN A 7 4.64 -4.31 -8.22
N LYS A 8 5.10 -3.05 -8.27
CA LYS A 8 5.28 -2.14 -7.15
C LYS A 8 4.07 -1.95 -6.24
N VAL A 9 2.84 -1.75 -6.75
CA VAL A 9 1.64 -1.57 -5.91
C VAL A 9 1.37 -2.83 -5.09
N ARG A 10 1.51 -3.99 -5.72
CA ARG A 10 1.29 -5.28 -5.05
C ARG A 10 2.39 -5.58 -4.03
N GLU A 11 3.65 -5.27 -4.35
CA GLU A 11 4.76 -5.41 -3.39
C GLU A 11 4.63 -4.44 -2.21
N ALA A 12 4.23 -3.20 -2.46
CA ALA A 12 3.97 -2.21 -1.43
C ALA A 12 2.81 -2.64 -0.52
N ALA A 13 1.72 -3.18 -1.09
CA ALA A 13 0.61 -3.71 -0.31
C ALA A 13 1.06 -4.86 0.59
N LYS A 14 1.87 -5.77 0.04
CA LYS A 14 2.41 -6.90 0.81
C LYS A 14 3.32 -6.44 1.95
N TYR A 15 4.20 -5.48 1.68
CA TYR A 15 5.07 -4.86 2.68
C TYR A 15 4.24 -4.22 3.80
N ILE A 16 3.19 -3.45 3.46
CA ILE A 16 2.33 -2.81 4.45
C ILE A 16 1.56 -3.83 5.27
N LEU A 17 1.08 -4.93 4.67
CA LEU A 17 0.42 -6.01 5.41
C LEU A 17 1.37 -6.71 6.39
N GLU A 18 2.62 -6.94 5.99
CA GLU A 18 3.66 -7.48 6.88
C GLU A 18 3.96 -6.51 8.03
N GLU A 19 4.21 -5.23 7.74
CA GLU A 19 4.41 -4.20 8.76
C GLU A 19 3.19 -4.03 9.67
N LYS A 20 1.97 -4.11 9.14
CA LYS A 20 0.73 -4.01 9.93
C LYS A 20 0.55 -5.22 10.85
N ARG A 21 1.03 -6.39 10.44
CA ARG A 21 1.05 -7.58 11.29
C ARG A 21 2.08 -7.46 12.41
N GLU A 22 3.24 -6.88 12.14
CA GLU A 22 4.26 -6.62 13.18
C GLU A 22 3.90 -5.42 14.07
N ARG A 23 3.22 -4.43 13.50
CA ARG A 23 2.82 -3.16 14.13
C ARG A 23 1.33 -2.89 13.87
N PRO A 24 0.42 -3.61 14.54
CA PRO A 24 -1.02 -3.39 14.36
C PRO A 24 -1.45 -1.97 14.75
N ASN A 25 -0.69 -1.33 15.64
CA ASN A 25 -0.90 0.05 16.08
C ASN A 25 -0.38 1.12 15.09
N ALA A 26 0.39 0.75 14.06
CA ALA A 26 0.88 1.75 13.10
C ALA A 26 -0.26 2.24 12.20
N ASP A 27 -0.32 3.54 11.97
CA ASP A 27 -1.31 4.14 11.06
C ASP A 27 -1.10 3.66 9.62
N LEU A 28 -2.21 3.26 8.97
CA LEU A 28 -2.17 2.78 7.59
C LEU A 28 -1.62 3.86 6.65
N HIS A 29 -1.97 5.12 6.91
CA HIS A 29 -1.47 6.28 6.16
C HIS A 29 0.06 6.40 6.21
N THR A 30 0.67 6.19 7.37
CA THR A 30 2.14 6.23 7.53
C THR A 30 2.79 5.11 6.74
N LEU A 31 2.25 3.88 6.84
CA LEU A 31 2.78 2.73 6.11
C LEU A 31 2.65 2.90 4.59
N ILE A 32 1.56 3.53 4.12
CA ILE A 32 1.34 3.86 2.71
C ILE A 32 2.34 4.91 2.23
N ASP A 33 2.60 5.96 3.03
CA ASP A 33 3.58 7.00 2.68
C ASP A 33 5.00 6.42 2.60
N GLU A 34 5.39 5.60 3.59
CA GLU A 34 6.68 4.90 3.61
C GLU A 34 6.83 3.95 2.42
N ALA A 35 5.81 3.15 2.12
CA ALA A 35 5.84 2.26 0.97
C ALA A 35 5.81 3.04 -0.36
N GLY A 36 5.08 4.14 -0.43
CA GLY A 36 5.05 5.04 -1.58
C GLY A 36 6.43 5.58 -1.92
N MET A 37 7.15 6.07 -0.90
CA MET A 37 8.53 6.50 -1.04
C MET A 37 9.47 5.33 -1.39
N ARG A 38 9.33 4.18 -0.71
CA ARG A 38 10.22 3.03 -0.85
C ARG A 38 10.10 2.33 -2.21
N PHE A 39 8.88 2.17 -2.71
CA PHE A 39 8.60 1.55 -4.01
C PHE A 39 8.56 2.56 -5.15
N ASN A 40 8.76 3.84 -4.85
CA ASN A 40 8.77 4.95 -5.79
C ASN A 40 7.44 4.99 -6.58
N LEU A 41 6.34 4.85 -5.84
CA LEU A 41 4.98 4.83 -6.37
C LEU A 41 4.60 6.21 -6.88
N THR A 42 3.87 6.22 -8.00
CA THR A 42 3.22 7.45 -8.46
C THR A 42 2.05 7.82 -7.55
N PRO A 43 1.60 9.08 -7.52
CA PRO A 43 0.43 9.48 -6.73
C PRO A 43 -0.82 8.63 -7.01
N ILE A 44 -0.98 8.17 -8.26
CA ILE A 44 -2.07 7.28 -8.70
C ILE A 44 -1.92 5.88 -8.09
N GLU A 45 -0.70 5.37 -8.03
CA GLU A 45 -0.39 4.08 -7.42
C GLU A 45 -0.55 4.10 -5.90
N SER A 46 -0.15 5.19 -5.24
CA SER A 46 -0.35 5.38 -3.80
C SER A 46 -1.83 5.45 -3.44
N ASP A 47 -2.66 6.12 -4.26
CA ASP A 47 -4.11 6.16 -4.06
C ASP A 47 -4.75 4.78 -4.25
N SER A 48 -4.33 4.05 -5.30
CA SER A 48 -4.77 2.68 -5.55
C SER A 48 -4.37 1.73 -4.42
N LEU A 49 -3.15 1.86 -3.90
CA LEU A 49 -2.64 1.11 -2.76
C LEU A 49 -3.44 1.39 -1.50
N ALA A 50 -3.70 2.66 -1.19
CA ALA A 50 -4.50 3.08 -0.04
C ALA A 50 -5.91 2.49 -0.09
N ARG A 51 -6.52 2.52 -1.27
CA ARG A 51 -7.86 1.97 -1.49
C ARG A 51 -7.90 0.46 -1.32
N LEU A 52 -6.93 -0.25 -1.90
CA LEU A 52 -6.81 -1.71 -1.80
C LEU A 52 -6.59 -2.17 -0.35
N LEU A 53 -5.80 -1.42 0.43
CA LEU A 53 -5.58 -1.70 1.85
C LEU A 53 -6.77 -1.33 2.73
N ALA A 54 -7.50 -0.26 2.41
CA ALA A 54 -8.73 0.10 3.11
C ALA A 54 -9.83 -0.96 2.90
N GLU A 55 -9.91 -1.56 1.72
CA GLU A 55 -10.82 -2.67 1.42
C GLU A 55 -10.41 -3.96 2.17
N GLU A 56 -9.11 -4.29 2.21
CA GLU A 56 -8.60 -5.48 2.92
C GLU A 56 -8.71 -5.36 4.46
N GLY A 57 -8.57 -4.16 5.01
CA GLY A 57 -8.67 -3.91 6.46
C GLY A 57 -10.10 -3.88 7.03
N SER A 58 -11.12 -3.88 6.17
CA SER A 58 -12.53 -3.77 6.56
C SER A 58 -13.28 -5.12 6.63
N LYS A 59 -12.56 -6.25 6.68
CA LYS A 59 -13.15 -7.60 6.72
C LYS A 59 -12.94 -8.32 8.04
#